data_AF-A0AAW5EKA5-F1
#
_entry.id   AF-A0AAW5EKA5-F1
#
_cell.length_a   1.000
_cell.length_b   1.000
_cell.length_c   1.000
_cell.angle_alpha   90.00
_cell.angle_beta   90.00
_cell.angle_gamma   90.00
#
_symmetry.space_group_name_H-M   'P 1'
#
loop_
_entity.id
_entity.type
_entity.pdbx_description
1 polymer ?
#
loop_
_entity_poly.entity_id
_entity_poly.type
_entity_poly.pdbx_seq_one_letter_code
_entity_poly.pdbx_strand_id
1 'polypeptide(L)'
;GIWVSYADAKFSTAGEGNNGVFDPNQKVLQDRVIFWGHEQKPTTLDITLNGVHIQNTSIKSLDEAIAYINTFTAPTDTRDGTGVKAVKKADGSGIDFINDNADGTTDNMKNIDLQVNPQNSAGE
;
A
#
# COMPACT_ATOMS: atom_id res chain seq x y z
N GLY A 1 26.56 -7.16 -12.43
CA GLY A 1 25.92 -8.46 -12.16
C GLY A 1 24.69 -8.60 -13.04
N ILE A 2 23.97 -9.71 -12.94
CA ILE A 2 22.65 -9.91 -13.55
C ILE A 2 21.61 -10.13 -12.45
N TRP A 3 20.36 -9.78 -12.72
CA TRP A 3 19.23 -10.10 -11.86
C TRP A 3 18.58 -11.41 -12.31
N VAL A 4 18.33 -12.30 -11.37
CA VAL A 4 17.59 -13.54 -11.61
C VAL A 4 16.50 -13.62 -10.55
N SER A 5 15.24 -13.67 -11.00
CA SER A 5 14.07 -13.88 -10.15
C SER A 5 13.59 -15.33 -10.30
N TYR A 6 13.42 -16.04 -9.19
CA TYR A 6 12.91 -17.42 -9.20
C TYR A 6 11.38 -17.49 -9.06
N ALA A 7 10.78 -16.41 -8.56
CA ALA A 7 9.34 -16.23 -8.42
C ALA A 7 9.05 -14.74 -8.13
N ASP A 8 7.80 -14.31 -8.36
CA ASP A 8 7.35 -12.98 -7.97
C ASP A 8 7.46 -12.80 -6.45
N ALA A 9 7.90 -11.62 -6.02
CA ALA A 9 7.78 -11.21 -4.63
C ALA A 9 6.32 -10.83 -4.33
N LYS A 10 5.78 -11.35 -3.22
CA LYS A 10 4.40 -11.10 -2.79
C LYS A 10 4.34 -10.84 -1.29
N PHE A 11 3.60 -9.82 -0.90
CA PHE A 11 3.31 -9.51 0.51
C PHE A 11 1.87 -9.01 0.64
N SER A 12 1.12 -9.56 1.59
CA SER A 12 -0.26 -9.18 1.86
C SER A 12 -0.37 -8.53 3.23
N THR A 13 -1.05 -7.39 3.34
CA THR A 13 -1.26 -6.75 4.64
C THR A 13 -2.15 -7.61 5.54
N ALA A 14 -1.75 -7.77 6.80
CA ALA A 14 -2.52 -8.48 7.80
C ALA A 14 -3.76 -7.64 8.21
N GLY A 15 -4.89 -8.30 8.41
CA GLY A 15 -6.09 -7.71 9.03
C GLY A 15 -6.36 -8.27 10.43
N GLU A 16 -5.36 -8.89 11.06
CA GLU A 16 -5.53 -9.67 12.28
C GLU A 16 -5.90 -8.79 13.48
N GLY A 17 -6.91 -9.21 14.25
CA GLY A 17 -7.34 -8.51 15.47
C GLY A 17 -8.33 -7.36 15.27
N ASN A 18 -8.75 -7.11 14.03
CA ASN A 18 -9.76 -6.13 13.67
C ASN A 18 -11.16 -6.76 13.49
N ASN A 19 -12.19 -5.99 13.80
CA ASN A 19 -13.61 -6.39 13.75
C ASN A 19 -14.21 -6.27 12.33
N GLY A 20 -13.38 -6.34 11.29
CA GLY A 20 -13.76 -6.16 9.90
C GLY A 20 -13.33 -4.81 9.30
N VAL A 21 -13.86 -4.52 8.13
CA VAL A 21 -13.63 -3.26 7.39
C VAL A 21 -14.71 -2.26 7.76
N PHE A 22 -14.35 -0.99 7.89
CA PHE A 22 -15.31 0.08 8.12
C PHE A 22 -16.44 0.10 7.08
N ASP A 23 -17.69 0.06 7.54
CA ASP A 23 -18.89 0.19 6.71
C ASP A 23 -19.60 1.52 7.01
N PRO A 24 -19.61 2.49 6.07
CA PRO A 24 -20.26 3.78 6.29
C PRO A 24 -21.79 3.68 6.45
N ASN A 25 -22.42 2.57 6.06
CA ASN A 25 -23.87 2.37 6.18
C ASN A 25 -24.28 1.84 7.56
N GLN A 26 -23.34 1.30 8.33
CA GLN A 26 -23.61 0.72 9.64
C GLN A 26 -23.75 1.84 10.69
N LYS A 27 -24.98 1.99 11.21
CA LYS A 27 -25.37 3.06 12.16
C LYS A 27 -25.03 2.77 13.63
N VAL A 28 -24.27 1.72 13.90
CA VAL A 28 -23.77 1.40 15.25
C VAL A 28 -22.30 1.80 15.36
N LEU A 29 -21.82 2.01 16.58
CA LEU A 29 -20.41 2.26 16.84
C LEU A 29 -19.56 1.09 16.29
N GLN A 30 -18.54 1.41 15.51
CA GLN A 30 -17.62 0.46 14.89
C GLN A 30 -16.25 0.58 15.56
N ASP A 31 -16.04 -0.22 16.60
CA ASP A 31 -14.76 -0.25 17.32
C ASP A 31 -13.79 -1.24 16.66
N ARG A 32 -12.52 -0.84 16.55
CA ARG A 32 -11.41 -1.68 16.02
C ARG A 32 -11.65 -2.20 14.60
N VAL A 33 -12.23 -1.38 13.73
CA VAL A 33 -12.38 -1.71 12.30
C VAL A 33 -11.21 -1.14 11.51
N ILE A 34 -10.86 -1.81 10.41
CA ILE A 34 -9.86 -1.31 9.46
C ILE A 34 -10.42 -0.08 8.76
N PHE A 35 -9.72 1.05 8.85
CA PHE A 35 -10.16 2.33 8.31
C PHE A 35 -9.21 2.88 7.25
N TRP A 36 -9.71 2.99 6.01
CA TRP A 36 -8.96 3.52 4.86
C TRP A 36 -9.35 4.96 4.48
N GLY A 37 -10.00 5.66 5.40
CA GLY A 37 -10.52 7.00 5.16
C GLY A 37 -11.99 7.03 4.76
N HIS A 38 -12.54 8.24 4.79
CA HIS A 38 -13.88 8.60 4.37
C HIS A 38 -13.90 10.08 3.96
N GLU A 39 -14.89 10.52 3.18
CA GLU A 39 -15.01 11.92 2.71
C GLU A 39 -14.92 12.96 3.83
N GLN A 40 -15.43 12.63 5.02
CA GLN A 40 -15.44 13.51 6.20
C GLN A 40 -14.25 13.31 7.13
N LYS A 41 -13.48 12.22 6.94
CA LYS A 41 -12.35 11.83 7.79
C LYS A 41 -11.29 11.15 6.93
N PRO A 42 -10.44 11.93 6.24
CA PRO A 42 -9.31 11.37 5.50
C PRO A 42 -8.30 10.73 6.46
N THR A 43 -7.45 9.87 5.90
CA THR A 43 -6.34 9.20 6.59
C THR A 43 -5.01 9.58 5.95
N THR A 44 -3.94 9.41 6.72
CA THR A 44 -2.57 9.59 6.24
C THR A 44 -2.01 8.24 5.83
N LEU A 45 -1.66 8.10 4.55
CA LEU A 45 -0.74 7.07 4.08
C LEU A 45 0.68 7.59 4.26
N ASP A 46 1.50 6.85 5.00
CA ASP A 46 2.92 7.17 5.17
C ASP A 46 3.74 5.87 5.27
N ILE A 47 4.36 5.50 4.15
CA ILE A 47 5.15 4.28 4.04
C ILE A 47 6.45 4.55 3.28
N THR A 48 7.45 3.71 3.51
CA THR A 48 8.65 3.63 2.67
C THR A 48 8.63 2.28 1.96
N LEU A 49 8.61 2.29 0.63
CA LEU A 49 8.54 1.10 -0.21
C LEU A 49 9.75 1.06 -1.14
N ASN A 50 10.58 0.03 -1.02
CA ASN A 50 11.84 -0.12 -1.74
C ASN A 50 12.73 1.15 -1.67
N GLY A 51 12.78 1.79 -0.50
CA GLY A 51 13.52 3.03 -0.27
C GLY A 51 12.83 4.32 -0.75
N VAL A 52 11.69 4.23 -1.43
CA VAL A 52 10.91 5.38 -1.89
C VAL A 52 9.87 5.75 -0.84
N HIS A 53 9.91 7.00 -0.36
CA HIS A 53 8.93 7.53 0.59
C HIS A 53 7.63 7.91 -0.13
N ILE A 54 6.52 7.32 0.32
CA ILE A 54 5.17 7.51 -0.23
C ILE A 54 4.30 8.09 0.87
N GLN A 55 3.92 9.36 0.73
CA GLN A 55 3.12 10.08 1.72
C GLN A 55 1.94 10.81 1.09
N ASN A 56 0.74 10.61 1.66
CA ASN A 56 -0.47 11.37 1.31
C ASN A 56 -1.39 11.48 2.53
N THR A 57 -1.70 12.71 2.95
CA THR A 57 -2.51 13.01 4.14
C THR A 57 -4.02 13.09 3.88
N SER A 58 -4.46 12.81 2.65
CA SER A 58 -5.82 13.09 2.18
C SER A 58 -6.51 11.84 1.62
N ILE A 59 -6.06 10.64 2.01
CA ILE A 59 -6.62 9.38 1.52
C ILE A 59 -8.03 9.18 2.09
N LYS A 60 -9.02 8.99 1.20
CA LYS A 60 -10.43 8.81 1.56
C LYS A 60 -10.94 7.40 1.33
N SER A 61 -10.17 6.54 0.68
CA SER A 61 -10.53 5.15 0.43
C SER A 61 -9.31 4.27 0.17
N LEU A 62 -9.50 2.96 0.32
CA LEU A 62 -8.50 1.95 -0.04
C LEU A 62 -8.12 2.03 -1.52
N ASP A 63 -9.09 2.28 -2.40
CA ASP A 63 -8.86 2.37 -3.84
C ASP A 63 -8.00 3.61 -4.18
N GLU A 64 -8.18 4.72 -3.46
CA GLU A 64 -7.34 5.92 -3.59
C GLU A 64 -5.91 5.66 -3.09
N ALA A 65 -5.75 4.97 -1.95
CA ALA A 65 -4.44 4.57 -1.45
C ALA A 65 -3.69 3.70 -2.47
N ILE A 66 -4.37 2.70 -3.04
CA ILE A 66 -3.80 1.81 -4.06
C ILE A 66 -3.43 2.58 -5.31
N ALA A 67 -4.32 3.44 -5.81
CA ALA A 67 -4.04 4.26 -6.98
C ALA A 67 -2.83 5.16 -6.75
N TYR A 68 -2.73 5.78 -5.57
CA TYR A 68 -1.63 6.64 -5.19
C TYR A 68 -0.29 5.87 -5.13
N ILE A 69 -0.25 4.72 -4.43
CA ILE A 69 0.94 3.85 -4.37
C ILE A 69 1.38 3.43 -5.77
N ASN A 70 0.44 3.04 -6.64
CA ASN A 70 0.74 2.61 -8.01
C ASN A 70 1.32 3.72 -8.90
N THR A 71 1.21 5.01 -8.50
CA THR A 71 1.93 6.07 -9.20
C THR A 71 3.45 5.99 -9.01
N PHE A 72 3.94 5.21 -8.03
CA PHE A 72 5.35 4.99 -7.71
C PHE A 72 5.88 3.64 -8.21
N THR A 73 5.09 2.86 -8.95
CA THR A 73 5.56 1.60 -9.54
C THR A 73 6.68 1.86 -10.56
N ALA A 74 6.45 2.80 -11.48
CA ALA A 74 7.44 3.21 -12.46
C ALA A 74 8.24 4.45 -11.99
N PRO A 75 9.52 4.57 -12.37
CA PRO A 75 10.29 5.78 -12.16
C PRO A 75 9.76 6.93 -13.02
N THR A 76 10.05 8.16 -12.59
CA THR A 76 9.89 9.38 -13.38
C THR A 76 11.25 10.05 -13.56
N ASP A 77 11.31 11.15 -14.31
CA ASP A 77 12.56 11.91 -14.53
C ASP A 77 13.19 12.44 -13.22
N THR A 78 12.40 12.56 -12.15
CA THR A 78 12.83 13.19 -10.88
C THR A 78 12.65 12.30 -9.66
N ARG A 79 12.13 11.09 -9.81
CA ARG A 79 11.82 10.19 -8.71
C ARG A 79 12.02 8.74 -9.12
N ASP A 80 12.68 7.98 -8.25
CA ASP A 80 12.82 6.55 -8.41
C ASP A 80 11.46 5.82 -8.37
N GLY A 81 11.41 4.68 -9.06
CA GLY A 81 10.30 3.74 -9.00
C GLY A 81 10.55 2.65 -7.95
N THR A 82 9.53 1.85 -7.71
CA THR A 82 9.61 0.71 -6.77
C THR A 82 9.53 -0.64 -7.49
N GLY A 83 8.99 -0.70 -8.71
CA GLY A 83 8.62 -1.95 -9.37
C GLY A 83 7.46 -2.69 -8.71
N VAL A 84 6.96 -2.20 -7.57
CA VAL A 84 5.89 -2.86 -6.81
C VAL A 84 4.54 -2.36 -7.29
N LYS A 85 3.63 -3.31 -7.51
CA LYS A 85 2.22 -3.08 -7.77
C LYS A 85 1.39 -3.36 -6.52
N ALA A 86 0.55 -2.41 -6.15
CA ALA A 86 -0.46 -2.57 -5.11
C ALA A 86 -1.80 -3.00 -5.72
N VAL A 87 -2.42 -4.03 -5.14
CA VAL A 87 -3.73 -4.56 -5.55
C VAL A 87 -4.61 -4.67 -4.31
N LYS A 88 -5.91 -4.43 -4.47
CA LYS A 88 -6.88 -4.59 -3.38
C LYS A 88 -6.99 -6.06 -3.00
N LYS A 89 -6.89 -6.38 -1.70
CA LYS A 89 -7.24 -7.70 -1.19
C LYS A 89 -8.70 -8.02 -1.49
N ALA A 90 -9.00 -9.29 -1.77
CA ALA A 90 -10.36 -9.73 -2.10
C ALA A 90 -11.39 -9.45 -0.99
N ASP A 91 -10.96 -9.47 0.27
CA ASP A 91 -11.78 -9.15 1.45
C ASP A 91 -11.96 -7.65 1.70
N GLY A 92 -11.31 -6.78 0.90
CA GLY A 92 -11.32 -5.33 1.08
C GLY A 92 -10.56 -4.85 2.33
N SER A 93 -9.87 -5.74 3.04
CA SER A 93 -9.21 -5.44 4.31
C SER A 93 -7.88 -4.71 4.12
N GLY A 94 -7.33 -4.67 2.90
CA GLY A 94 -6.07 -4.00 2.65
C GLY A 94 -5.48 -4.31 1.28
N ILE A 95 -4.15 -4.46 1.25
CA ILE A 95 -3.37 -4.42 0.01
C ILE A 95 -2.53 -5.69 -0.14
N ASP A 96 -2.55 -6.25 -1.35
CA ASP A 96 -1.58 -7.21 -1.86
C ASP A 96 -0.52 -6.46 -2.67
N PHE A 97 0.71 -6.45 -2.17
CA PHE A 97 1.89 -5.94 -2.86
C PHE A 97 2.54 -7.07 -3.66
N ILE A 98 2.78 -6.82 -4.94
CA ILE A 98 3.33 -7.79 -5.88
C ILE A 98 4.44 -7.11 -6.69
N ASN A 99 5.60 -7.75 -6.80
CA ASN A 99 6.67 -7.35 -7.72
C ASN A 99 7.12 -8.58 -8.50
N ASP A 100 6.98 -8.56 -9.83
CA ASP A 100 7.44 -9.65 -10.71
C ASP A 100 8.97 -9.65 -10.92
N ASN A 101 9.64 -8.60 -10.43
CA ASN A 101 11.06 -8.34 -10.55
C ASN A 101 11.56 -8.23 -12.00
N ALA A 102 10.65 -8.07 -12.98
CA ALA A 102 10.98 -8.00 -14.40
C ALA A 102 11.48 -6.60 -14.78
N ASP A 103 10.91 -5.56 -14.16
CA ASP A 103 11.19 -4.17 -14.51
C ASP A 103 12.44 -3.62 -13.82
N GLY A 104 13.15 -2.72 -14.50
CA GLY A 104 14.33 -2.02 -13.99
C GLY A 104 15.58 -2.91 -13.80
N THR A 105 16.71 -2.27 -13.50
CA THR A 105 18.02 -2.93 -13.31
C THR A 105 18.70 -2.58 -11.98
N THR A 106 18.01 -1.80 -11.14
CA THR A 106 18.50 -1.30 -9.85
C THR A 106 17.77 -1.98 -8.68
N ASP A 107 18.38 -1.97 -7.50
CA ASP A 107 17.87 -2.65 -6.29
C ASP A 107 16.45 -2.23 -5.93
N ASN A 108 16.13 -0.93 -6.03
CA ASN A 108 14.81 -0.37 -5.70
C ASN A 108 13.67 -0.89 -6.60
N MET A 109 13.98 -1.51 -7.74
CA MET A 109 12.98 -2.09 -8.65
C MET A 109 12.77 -3.59 -8.40
N LYS A 110 13.50 -4.19 -7.44
CA LYS A 110 13.47 -5.62 -7.15
C LYS A 110 12.94 -5.90 -5.76
N ASN A 111 12.28 -7.04 -5.63
CA ASN A 111 11.64 -7.55 -4.41
C ASN A 111 10.65 -6.53 -3.81
N ILE A 112 10.29 -6.77 -2.56
CA ILE A 112 9.45 -5.90 -1.75
C ILE A 112 10.15 -5.70 -0.41
N ASP A 113 10.47 -4.46 -0.11
CA ASP A 113 10.89 -3.97 1.20
C ASP A 113 9.91 -2.86 1.61
N LEU A 114 9.10 -3.13 2.64
CA LEU A 114 8.03 -2.26 3.07
C LEU A 114 8.22 -1.90 4.54
N GLN A 115 8.30 -0.60 4.80
CA GLN A 115 8.25 -0.03 6.14
C GLN A 115 7.02 0.85 6.27
N VAL A 116 6.23 0.61 7.33
CA VAL A 116 5.14 1.51 7.73
C VAL A 116 5.72 2.57 8.66
N ASN A 117 5.51 3.84 8.33
CA ASN A 117 6.06 4.95 9.11
C ASN A 117 5.11 5.37 10.24
N PRO A 118 5.61 6.01 11.33
CA PRO A 118 4.82 6.31 12.52
C PRO A 118 3.63 7.26 12.33
N GLN A 119 3.53 7.97 11.21
CA GLN A 119 2.42 8.89 10.91
C GLN A 119 1.32 8.24 10.06
N ASN A 120 1.49 6.97 9.68
CA ASN A 120 0.48 6.23 8.95
C ASN A 120 -0.77 6.06 9.82
N SER A 121 -1.92 6.29 9.22
CA SER A 121 -3.25 6.01 9.79
C SER A 121 -4.19 5.37 8.75
N ALA A 122 -3.71 5.16 7.52
CA ALA A 122 -4.44 4.46 6.48
C ALA A 122 -4.32 2.94 6.69
N GLY A 123 -5.47 2.28 6.82
CA GLY A 123 -5.53 0.82 6.99
C GLY A 123 -5.20 0.33 8.40
N GLU A 124 -5.14 1.24 9.38
CA GLU A 124 -5.09 0.91 10.82
C GLU A 124 -6.47 0.48 11.36
#